data_AF-A0A936KAU7-F1
#
_entry.id   AF-A0A936KAU7-F1
#
_cell.length_a   1.000
_cell.length_b   1.000
_cell.length_c   1.000
_cell.angle_alpha   90.00
_cell.angle_beta   90.00
_cell.angle_gamma   90.00
#
_symmetry.space_group_name_H-M   'P 1'
#
loop_
_entity.id
_entity.type
_entity.pdbx_description
1 polymer ?
#
loop_
_entity_poly.entity_id
_entity_poly.type
_entity_poly.pdbx_seq_one_letter_code
_entity_poly.pdbx_strand_id
1 'polypeptide(L)'
;MRYRFKALVVALAVTGGLQAAPAFAQYMMHLDPNLYMLTAMNMGGTYDPCMDGTARSAAKIAEARAPSLGIMQAYFTAAQGGGAKSAAFHLDKNTKWQNGSTEAGSLDLDRQSDPLAMPGHVLDAEPVRFYRAGGGSTALGQWAVLDAQGQVVGAYTAQFAGVKKLWKLRTLTVSQAQDTLAPVAQYCRKPGDVMEHRLTSTKTWRESAQKSVEEARAELTKASAAEETARLAAEARPRDRSLALDTENAQRKLTRWTKQLDQREKNLARALEKSAEAQKDADALKSLTGEARTVRAFKVVEEVKEKAAGT
;
A
#
# COMPACT_ATOMS: atom_id res chain seq x y z
N MET A 1 47.31 1.74 -68.99
CA MET A 1 46.44 2.94 -69.07
C MET A 1 45.47 2.94 -67.91
N ARG A 2 45.42 4.07 -67.20
CA ARG A 2 44.32 4.63 -66.37
C ARG A 2 43.94 3.92 -65.05
N TYR A 3 44.58 4.46 -64.01
CA TYR A 3 44.10 4.67 -62.63
C TYR A 3 42.63 5.13 -62.52
N ARG A 4 41.97 4.76 -61.40
CA ARG A 4 41.41 5.74 -60.43
C ARG A 4 40.98 5.10 -59.09
N PHE A 5 41.66 5.54 -58.03
CA PHE A 5 41.26 5.57 -56.62
C PHE A 5 40.07 6.53 -56.40
N LYS A 6 39.22 6.24 -55.40
CA LYS A 6 38.48 7.18 -54.50
C LYS A 6 37.55 6.34 -53.61
N ALA A 7 37.88 6.10 -52.34
CA ALA A 7 37.65 6.95 -51.16
C ALA A 7 36.16 7.04 -50.74
N LEU A 8 35.83 6.25 -49.70
CA LEU A 8 35.10 6.58 -48.46
C LEU A 8 34.03 7.69 -48.49
N VAL A 9 32.78 7.34 -48.13
CA VAL A 9 31.98 8.08 -47.14
C VAL A 9 31.03 7.11 -46.43
N VAL A 10 31.29 6.87 -45.15
CA VAL A 10 30.29 6.48 -44.15
C VAL A 10 29.50 7.75 -43.83
N ALA A 11 28.20 7.75 -44.08
CA ALA A 11 27.30 8.77 -43.56
C ALA A 11 26.18 8.07 -42.79
N LEU A 12 26.28 8.15 -41.46
CA LEU A 12 25.21 7.87 -40.52
C LEU A 12 24.01 8.76 -40.86
N ALA A 13 22.94 8.17 -41.37
CA ALA A 13 21.63 8.78 -41.30
C ALA A 13 21.12 8.60 -39.86
N VAL A 14 21.36 9.60 -39.01
CA VAL A 14 20.60 9.81 -37.77
C VAL A 14 19.20 10.20 -38.21
N THR A 15 18.32 9.22 -38.37
CA THR A 15 16.88 9.49 -38.29
C THR A 15 16.59 9.87 -36.85
N GLY A 16 16.58 11.18 -36.60
CA GLY A 16 15.99 11.77 -35.41
C GLY A 16 14.52 11.42 -35.38
N GLY A 17 14.20 10.23 -34.89
CA GLY A 17 12.89 9.92 -34.37
C GLY A 17 12.68 10.82 -33.17
N LEU A 18 11.98 11.93 -33.38
CA LEU A 18 11.13 12.53 -32.36
C LEU A 18 10.18 11.43 -31.88
N GLN A 19 10.65 10.60 -30.96
CA GLN A 19 9.76 9.82 -30.12
C GLN A 19 9.00 10.87 -29.32
N ALA A 20 7.78 11.16 -29.77
CA ALA A 20 6.77 11.70 -28.90
C ALA A 20 6.87 10.90 -27.59
N ALA A 21 7.15 11.60 -26.49
CA ALA A 21 7.04 11.01 -25.18
C ALA A 21 5.67 10.30 -25.10
N PRO A 22 5.58 9.09 -24.51
CA PRO A 22 4.31 8.38 -24.42
C PRO A 22 3.26 9.35 -23.86
N ALA A 23 2.03 9.34 -24.39
CA ALA A 23 0.98 10.31 -24.05
C ALA A 23 0.70 10.46 -22.53
N PHE A 24 1.15 9.51 -21.71
CA PHE A 24 1.20 9.61 -20.25
C PHE A 24 2.15 10.70 -19.72
N ALA A 25 3.29 10.97 -20.36
CA ALA A 25 4.23 12.00 -19.93
C ALA A 25 3.73 13.43 -20.22
N GLN A 26 2.86 13.60 -21.22
CA GLN A 26 2.29 14.90 -21.58
C GLN A 26 1.04 15.27 -20.77
N TYR A 27 0.34 14.29 -20.20
CA TYR A 27 -0.81 14.52 -19.30
C TYR A 27 -0.43 14.77 -17.84
N MET A 28 0.85 14.66 -17.47
CA MET A 28 1.30 14.75 -16.08
C MET A 28 1.74 16.13 -15.62
N MET A 29 1.78 17.14 -16.50
CA MET A 29 2.13 18.53 -16.09
C MET A 29 1.01 19.27 -15.34
N HIS A 30 -0.17 18.67 -15.17
CA HIS A 30 -1.32 19.29 -14.48
C HIS A 30 -1.71 18.61 -13.16
N LEU A 31 -0.96 17.59 -12.74
CA LEU A 31 -1.12 16.99 -11.42
C LEU A 31 -0.37 17.84 -10.39
N ASP A 32 -0.97 18.07 -9.21
CA ASP A 32 -0.33 18.72 -8.06
C ASP A 32 1.09 18.14 -7.90
N PRO A 33 2.16 18.97 -7.86
CA PRO A 33 3.52 18.51 -7.65
C PRO A 33 3.69 17.57 -6.45
N ASN A 34 2.79 17.64 -5.47
CA ASN A 34 2.72 16.73 -4.32
C ASN A 34 2.15 15.35 -4.64
N LEU A 35 1.15 15.28 -5.53
CA LEU A 35 0.68 14.01 -6.08
C LEU A 35 1.78 13.38 -6.93
N TYR A 36 2.49 14.20 -7.71
CA TYR A 36 3.64 13.75 -8.49
C TYR A 36 4.77 13.24 -7.59
N MET A 37 5.08 13.88 -6.45
CA MET A 37 6.16 13.42 -5.57
C MET A 37 5.81 12.14 -4.82
N LEU A 38 4.56 11.97 -4.36
CA LEU A 38 4.06 10.68 -3.84
C LEU A 38 4.11 9.59 -4.92
N THR A 39 3.64 9.91 -6.13
CA THR A 39 3.69 9.00 -7.29
C THR A 39 5.14 8.69 -7.70
N ALA A 40 6.07 9.65 -7.63
CA ALA A 40 7.46 9.50 -8.04
C ALA A 40 8.34 8.80 -6.98
N MET A 41 8.07 9.01 -5.69
CA MET A 41 8.65 8.18 -4.62
C MET A 41 8.14 6.73 -4.71
N ASN A 42 6.93 6.54 -5.26
CA ASN A 42 6.38 5.23 -5.65
C ASN A 42 6.96 4.67 -6.97
N MET A 43 7.77 5.42 -7.73
CA MET A 43 8.36 5.00 -9.03
C MET A 43 9.75 4.34 -8.93
N GLY A 44 10.29 4.13 -7.73
CA GLY A 44 11.52 3.33 -7.51
C GLY A 44 11.34 1.82 -7.67
N GLY A 45 10.10 1.36 -7.86
CA GLY A 45 9.71 0.00 -8.20
C GLY A 45 8.48 0.06 -9.10
N THR A 46 8.09 -1.07 -9.70
CA THR A 46 6.84 -1.16 -10.48
C THR A 46 5.67 -0.67 -9.62
N TYR A 47 5.14 0.52 -9.93
CA TYR A 47 3.99 1.12 -9.25
C TYR A 47 2.82 0.14 -9.34
N ASP A 48 2.50 -0.46 -8.20
CA ASP A 48 1.41 -1.40 -8.05
C ASP A 48 0.31 -0.61 -7.31
N PRO A 49 -0.73 -0.09 -8.00
CA PRO A 49 -1.72 0.85 -7.43
C PRO A 49 -2.46 0.32 -6.18
N CYS A 50 -2.34 -0.98 -5.92
CA CYS A 50 -2.80 -1.63 -4.71
C CYS A 50 -2.10 -1.17 -3.42
N MET A 51 -0.85 -0.70 -3.51
CA MET A 51 -0.03 -0.33 -2.34
C MET A 51 -0.44 1.01 -1.72
N ASP A 52 -1.20 1.82 -2.46
CA ASP A 52 -1.74 3.09 -1.98
C ASP A 52 -2.88 2.91 -0.97
N GLY A 53 -3.31 1.67 -0.72
CA GLY A 53 -4.42 1.37 0.20
C GLY A 53 -5.80 1.64 -0.38
N THR A 54 -5.90 1.87 -1.70
CA THR A 54 -7.19 2.00 -2.38
C THR A 54 -7.87 0.64 -2.48
N ALA A 55 -9.02 0.48 -1.84
CA ALA A 55 -9.77 -0.77 -1.86
C ALA A 55 -10.14 -1.20 -3.29
N ARG A 56 -10.16 -2.51 -3.54
CA ARG A 56 -10.66 -3.05 -4.82
C ARG A 56 -12.16 -2.77 -4.92
N SER A 57 -12.67 -2.62 -6.14
CA SER A 57 -14.11 -2.41 -6.35
C SER A 57 -14.92 -3.57 -5.74
N ALA A 58 -16.10 -3.25 -5.20
CA ALA A 58 -16.97 -4.23 -4.57
C ALA A 58 -17.26 -5.44 -5.48
N ALA A 59 -17.44 -5.21 -6.79
CA ALA A 59 -17.60 -6.28 -7.78
C ALA A 59 -16.41 -7.24 -7.83
N LYS A 60 -15.17 -6.73 -7.74
CA LYS A 60 -13.96 -7.57 -7.71
C LYS A 60 -13.81 -8.32 -6.41
N ILE A 61 -14.24 -7.74 -5.28
CA ILE A 61 -14.25 -8.45 -4.00
C ILE A 61 -15.30 -9.56 -4.03
N ALA A 62 -16.51 -9.27 -4.54
CA ALA A 62 -17.60 -10.24 -4.66
C ALA A 62 -17.23 -11.46 -5.53
N GLU A 63 -16.50 -11.26 -6.64
CA GLU A 63 -15.99 -12.33 -7.52
C GLU A 63 -15.15 -13.37 -6.76
N ALA A 64 -14.42 -12.95 -5.73
CA ALA A 64 -13.64 -13.85 -4.87
C ALA A 64 -14.44 -14.33 -3.65
N ARG A 65 -15.28 -13.48 -3.06
CA ARG A 65 -16.05 -13.77 -1.85
C ARG A 65 -17.02 -14.94 -2.06
N ALA A 66 -17.86 -14.87 -3.10
CA ALA A 66 -18.90 -15.87 -3.34
C ALA A 66 -18.36 -17.31 -3.39
N PRO A 67 -17.32 -17.64 -4.18
CA PRO A 67 -16.76 -18.99 -4.15
C PRO A 67 -16.04 -19.32 -2.83
N SER A 68 -15.41 -18.34 -2.17
CA SER A 68 -14.79 -18.54 -0.85
C SER A 68 -15.78 -18.98 0.23
N LEU A 69 -17.01 -18.46 0.22
CA LEU A 69 -18.08 -18.89 1.14
C LEU A 69 -18.35 -20.40 1.01
N GLY A 70 -18.57 -20.86 -0.24
CA GLY A 70 -18.82 -22.28 -0.51
C GLY A 70 -17.65 -23.18 -0.12
N ILE A 71 -16.41 -22.72 -0.34
CA ILE A 71 -15.21 -23.48 0.03
C ILE A 71 -15.09 -23.61 1.56
N MET A 72 -15.32 -22.54 2.31
CA MET A 72 -15.26 -22.58 3.77
C MET A 72 -16.36 -23.46 4.36
N GLN A 73 -17.58 -23.37 3.83
CA GLN A 73 -18.68 -24.24 4.26
C GLN A 73 -18.37 -25.71 3.96
N ALA A 74 -17.83 -26.02 2.77
CA ALA A 74 -17.44 -27.37 2.39
C ALA A 74 -16.31 -27.90 3.29
N TYR A 75 -15.30 -27.08 3.57
CA TYR A 75 -14.24 -27.41 4.51
C TYR A 75 -14.80 -27.73 5.89
N PHE A 76 -15.63 -26.85 6.46
CA PHE A 76 -16.18 -27.01 7.81
C PHE A 76 -17.03 -28.28 7.92
N THR A 77 -17.88 -28.52 6.91
CA THR A 77 -18.71 -29.74 6.84
C THR A 77 -17.86 -31.01 6.76
N ALA A 78 -16.80 -30.99 5.94
CA ALA A 78 -15.87 -32.12 5.86
C ALA A 78 -15.12 -32.33 7.17
N ALA A 79 -14.66 -31.26 7.81
CA ALA A 79 -13.97 -31.32 9.11
C ALA A 79 -14.87 -31.88 10.22
N GLN A 80 -16.15 -31.49 10.25
CA GLN A 80 -17.13 -31.96 11.23
C GLN A 80 -17.60 -33.40 10.98
N GLY A 81 -17.78 -33.78 9.72
CA GLY A 81 -18.27 -35.10 9.32
C GLY A 81 -17.19 -36.17 9.14
N GLY A 82 -15.92 -35.86 9.40
CA GLY A 82 -14.79 -36.78 9.16
C GLY A 82 -14.48 -37.02 7.68
N GLY A 83 -14.93 -36.13 6.79
CA GLY A 83 -14.63 -36.15 5.36
C GLY A 83 -13.24 -35.61 5.02
N ALA A 84 -12.88 -35.69 3.73
CA ALA A 84 -11.61 -35.20 3.22
C ALA A 84 -11.57 -33.66 3.16
N LYS A 85 -10.88 -33.04 4.11
CA LYS A 85 -10.62 -31.59 4.17
C LYS A 85 -9.79 -31.11 2.98
N SER A 86 -8.88 -31.95 2.50
CA SER A 86 -7.97 -31.69 1.37
C SER A 86 -8.71 -31.27 0.08
N ALA A 87 -9.96 -31.70 -0.11
CA ALA A 87 -10.78 -31.33 -1.26
C ALA A 87 -11.07 -29.81 -1.35
N ALA A 88 -11.07 -29.09 -0.21
CA ALA A 88 -11.24 -27.65 -0.16
C ALA A 88 -9.96 -26.87 -0.51
N PHE A 89 -8.80 -27.53 -0.48
CA PHE A 89 -7.49 -26.91 -0.67
C PHE A 89 -6.98 -26.99 -2.11
N HIS A 90 -6.14 -26.04 -2.47
CA HIS A 90 -5.20 -26.15 -3.58
C HIS A 90 -3.96 -26.85 -3.03
N LEU A 91 -3.75 -28.09 -3.45
CA LEU A 91 -2.68 -28.95 -2.94
C LEU A 91 -1.37 -28.64 -3.68
N ASP A 92 -0.52 -27.85 -3.05
CA ASP A 92 0.82 -27.49 -3.50
C ASP A 92 1.77 -27.37 -2.30
N LYS A 93 3.01 -26.93 -2.52
CA LYS A 93 4.01 -26.73 -1.45
C LYS A 93 3.67 -25.59 -0.48
N ASN A 94 2.67 -24.78 -0.80
CA ASN A 94 2.23 -23.64 -0.01
C ASN A 94 0.91 -23.91 0.72
N THR A 95 0.33 -25.11 0.53
CA THR A 95 -0.80 -25.59 1.31
C THR A 95 -0.41 -25.65 2.77
N LYS A 96 -1.17 -24.95 3.62
CA LYS A 96 -0.91 -24.94 5.06
C LYS A 96 -2.21 -24.91 5.85
N TRP A 97 -2.35 -25.85 6.78
CA TRP A 97 -3.33 -25.79 7.86
C TRP A 97 -2.58 -25.60 9.17
N GLN A 98 -3.10 -24.76 10.06
CA GLN A 98 -2.43 -24.46 11.33
C GLN A 98 -3.43 -24.32 12.46
N ASN A 99 -3.10 -24.89 13.62
CA ASN A 99 -3.81 -24.71 14.89
C ASN A 99 -2.76 -24.61 16.02
N GLY A 100 -2.57 -23.41 16.57
CA GLY A 100 -1.47 -23.15 17.50
C GLY A 100 -0.10 -23.49 16.90
N SER A 101 0.63 -24.40 17.54
CA SER A 101 1.93 -24.92 17.09
C SER A 101 1.82 -26.10 16.11
N THR A 102 0.63 -26.68 15.92
CA THR A 102 0.41 -27.76 14.97
C THR A 102 0.27 -27.19 13.57
N GLU A 103 1.08 -27.68 12.64
CA GLU A 103 1.02 -27.35 11.22
C GLU A 103 0.89 -28.61 10.38
N ALA A 104 0.07 -28.55 9.33
CA ALA A 104 -0.10 -29.62 8.35
C ALA A 104 0.00 -29.09 6.93
N GLY A 105 0.84 -29.74 6.13
CA GLY A 105 0.94 -29.52 4.69
C GLY A 105 -0.08 -30.36 3.92
N SER A 106 0.01 -30.31 2.59
CA SER A 106 -0.92 -30.98 1.67
C SER A 106 -1.12 -32.49 1.90
N LEU A 107 -0.10 -33.19 2.41
CA LEU A 107 -0.14 -34.65 2.64
C LEU A 107 -0.84 -35.05 3.94
N ASP A 108 -0.93 -34.14 4.92
CA ASP A 108 -1.37 -34.45 6.28
C ASP A 108 -2.67 -33.74 6.69
N LEU A 109 -3.26 -32.94 5.78
CA LEU A 109 -4.50 -32.20 6.03
C LEU A 109 -5.60 -33.10 6.60
N ASP A 110 -5.88 -34.22 5.94
CA ASP A 110 -7.02 -35.07 6.28
C ASP A 110 -6.87 -35.75 7.64
N ARG A 111 -5.62 -35.93 8.11
CA ARG A 111 -5.30 -36.52 9.42
C ARG A 111 -5.52 -35.57 10.59
N GLN A 112 -5.62 -34.27 10.35
CA GLN A 112 -5.76 -33.29 11.43
C GLN A 112 -7.17 -33.29 12.02
N SER A 113 -7.28 -33.19 13.34
CA SER A 113 -8.55 -32.90 14.00
C SER A 113 -8.74 -31.38 14.07
N ASP A 114 -9.88 -30.89 13.61
CA ASP A 114 -10.23 -29.46 13.72
C ASP A 114 -11.07 -29.25 15.00
N PRO A 115 -10.53 -28.57 16.02
CA PRO A 115 -11.23 -28.39 17.29
C PRO A 115 -12.44 -27.46 17.21
N LEU A 116 -12.58 -26.68 16.13
CA LEU A 116 -13.73 -25.80 15.94
C LEU A 116 -14.86 -26.49 15.19
N ALA A 117 -14.58 -27.51 14.38
CA ALA A 117 -15.58 -28.25 13.61
C ALA A 117 -16.21 -29.40 14.42
N MET A 118 -16.68 -29.14 15.64
CA MET A 118 -17.32 -30.16 16.48
C MET A 118 -18.84 -30.23 16.26
N PRO A 119 -19.51 -31.35 16.60
CA PRO A 119 -20.97 -31.41 16.63
C PRO A 119 -21.59 -30.28 17.46
N GLY A 120 -22.62 -29.62 16.92
CA GLY A 120 -23.27 -28.47 17.57
C GLY A 120 -22.61 -27.12 17.31
N HIS A 121 -21.40 -27.09 16.74
CA HIS A 121 -20.81 -25.86 16.24
C HIS A 121 -21.28 -25.53 14.81
N VAL A 122 -21.36 -24.23 14.50
CA VAL A 122 -21.79 -23.70 13.22
C VAL A 122 -20.82 -22.63 12.75
N LEU A 123 -20.44 -22.68 11.48
CA LEU A 123 -19.67 -21.62 10.82
C LEU A 123 -20.60 -20.43 10.51
N ASP A 124 -20.19 -19.21 10.87
CA ASP A 124 -20.90 -18.00 10.46
C ASP A 124 -20.97 -17.92 8.93
N ALA A 125 -22.15 -17.70 8.36
CA ALA A 125 -22.36 -17.76 6.91
C ALA A 125 -21.56 -16.70 6.16
N GLU A 126 -21.31 -15.55 6.80
CA GLU A 126 -20.57 -14.44 6.20
C GLU A 126 -19.27 -14.17 6.96
N PRO A 127 -18.15 -13.93 6.25
CA PRO A 127 -16.91 -13.56 6.89
C PRO A 127 -17.10 -12.28 7.70
N VAL A 128 -16.37 -12.22 8.81
CA VAL A 128 -16.19 -11.04 9.62
C VAL A 128 -15.53 -9.93 8.82
N ARG A 129 -14.50 -10.28 8.05
CA ARG A 129 -13.79 -9.39 7.13
C ARG A 129 -13.29 -10.20 5.94
N PHE A 130 -13.27 -9.59 4.77
CA PHE A 130 -12.81 -10.26 3.55
C PHE A 130 -12.15 -9.27 2.58
N TYR A 131 -10.93 -9.57 2.17
CA TYR A 131 -10.13 -8.75 1.28
C TYR A 131 -9.63 -9.57 0.10
N ARG A 132 -9.75 -9.01 -1.10
CA ARG A 132 -9.06 -9.55 -2.29
C ARG A 132 -7.73 -8.81 -2.46
N ALA A 133 -6.68 -9.56 -2.71
CA ALA A 133 -5.37 -9.01 -3.00
C ALA A 133 -5.41 -8.04 -4.18
N GLY A 134 -4.56 -7.02 -4.14
CA GLY A 134 -4.32 -6.10 -5.26
C GLY A 134 -4.02 -6.80 -6.58
N GLY A 135 -3.16 -7.83 -6.54
CA GLY A 135 -2.83 -8.68 -7.70
C GLY A 135 -3.98 -9.57 -8.19
N GLY A 136 -5.11 -9.61 -7.48
CA GLY A 136 -6.36 -10.26 -7.90
C GLY A 136 -6.37 -11.79 -7.86
N SER A 137 -5.23 -12.43 -7.59
CA SER A 137 -5.02 -13.89 -7.60
C SER A 137 -5.17 -14.55 -6.23
N THR A 138 -5.25 -13.77 -5.15
CA THR A 138 -5.49 -14.29 -3.80
C THR A 138 -6.56 -13.47 -3.08
N ALA A 139 -7.15 -14.07 -2.05
CA ALA A 139 -8.07 -13.40 -1.14
C ALA A 139 -7.82 -13.90 0.28
N LEU A 140 -8.20 -13.12 1.28
CA LEU A 140 -8.03 -13.41 2.69
C LEU A 140 -9.32 -13.05 3.41
N GLY A 141 -9.83 -13.93 4.25
CA GLY A 141 -11.01 -13.64 5.06
C GLY A 141 -10.93 -14.26 6.45
N GLN A 142 -11.81 -13.77 7.32
CA GLN A 142 -11.98 -14.29 8.68
C GLN A 142 -13.42 -14.73 8.91
N TRP A 143 -13.62 -15.91 9.49
CA TRP A 143 -14.94 -16.45 9.83
C TRP A 143 -15.02 -16.75 11.32
N ALA A 144 -16.15 -16.41 11.94
CA ALA A 144 -16.43 -16.85 13.30
C ALA A 144 -17.02 -18.26 13.29
N VAL A 145 -16.69 -19.05 14.31
CA VAL A 145 -17.36 -20.32 14.60
C VAL A 145 -18.16 -20.15 15.88
N LEU A 146 -19.40 -20.60 15.85
CA LEU A 146 -20.39 -20.41 16.90
C LEU A 146 -20.75 -21.74 17.54
N ASP A 147 -21.02 -21.75 18.83
CA ASP A 147 -21.70 -22.88 19.47
C ASP A 147 -23.23 -22.83 19.26
N ALA A 148 -23.93 -23.80 19.84
CA ALA A 148 -25.38 -23.89 19.80
C ALA A 148 -26.09 -22.71 20.50
N GLN A 149 -25.38 -21.98 21.37
CA GLN A 149 -25.85 -20.79 22.07
C GLN A 149 -25.52 -19.50 21.30
N GLY A 150 -24.91 -19.60 20.13
CA GLY A 150 -24.53 -18.48 19.28
C GLY A 150 -23.29 -17.71 19.78
N GLN A 151 -22.56 -18.25 20.76
CA GLN A 151 -21.31 -17.65 21.26
C GLN A 151 -20.14 -18.04 20.37
N VAL A 152 -19.18 -17.13 20.21
CA VAL A 152 -17.98 -17.39 19.40
C VAL A 152 -17.03 -18.31 20.18
N VAL A 153 -16.84 -19.52 19.65
CA VAL A 153 -15.90 -20.53 20.20
C VAL A 153 -14.52 -20.48 19.55
N GLY A 154 -14.39 -19.73 18.46
CA GLY A 154 -13.13 -19.50 17.76
C GLY A 154 -13.34 -18.84 16.40
N ALA A 155 -12.27 -18.77 15.64
CA ALA A 155 -12.28 -18.16 14.32
C ALA A 155 -11.34 -18.89 13.36
N TYR A 156 -11.68 -18.82 12.07
CA TYR A 156 -10.81 -19.18 10.99
C TYR A 156 -10.24 -17.94 10.32
N THR A 157 -8.93 -17.93 10.04
CA THR A 157 -8.32 -17.01 9.07
C THR A 157 -7.93 -17.81 7.84
N ALA A 158 -8.59 -17.54 6.71
CA ALA A 158 -8.47 -18.34 5.49
C ALA A 158 -7.91 -17.51 4.34
N GLN A 159 -6.81 -17.99 3.76
CA GLN A 159 -6.23 -17.45 2.52
C GLN A 159 -6.60 -18.36 1.35
N PHE A 160 -7.16 -17.75 0.30
CA PHE A 160 -7.57 -18.41 -0.92
C PHE A 160 -6.64 -18.04 -2.07
N ALA A 161 -6.48 -18.97 -3.01
CA ALA A 161 -5.80 -18.74 -4.28
C ALA A 161 -6.76 -19.03 -5.44
N GLY A 162 -6.80 -18.11 -6.41
CA GLY A 162 -7.49 -18.30 -7.68
C GLY A 162 -6.56 -18.97 -8.69
N VAL A 163 -6.85 -20.21 -9.05
CA VAL A 163 -6.09 -20.98 -10.07
C VAL A 163 -7.05 -21.38 -11.17
N LYS A 164 -6.76 -20.98 -12.43
CA LYS A 164 -7.63 -21.26 -13.59
C LYS A 164 -9.11 -20.87 -13.36
N LYS A 165 -9.35 -19.71 -12.73
CA LYS A 165 -10.68 -19.19 -12.35
C LYS A 165 -11.44 -20.01 -11.28
N LEU A 166 -10.79 -20.99 -10.66
CA LEU A 166 -11.32 -21.69 -9.49
C LEU A 166 -10.61 -21.18 -8.23
N TRP A 167 -11.39 -20.83 -7.23
CA TRP A 167 -10.86 -20.50 -5.92
C TRP A 167 -10.74 -21.77 -5.08
N LYS A 168 -9.67 -21.84 -4.29
CA LYS A 168 -9.41 -22.93 -3.34
C LYS A 168 -8.67 -22.37 -2.12
N LEU A 169 -8.78 -23.05 -0.98
CA LEU A 169 -7.96 -22.73 0.18
C LEU A 169 -6.50 -22.98 -0.12
N ARG A 170 -5.64 -22.05 0.27
CA ARG A 170 -4.20 -22.23 0.26
C ARG A 170 -3.68 -22.32 1.68
N THR A 171 -4.17 -21.45 2.55
CA THR A 171 -3.80 -21.46 3.96
C THR A 171 -5.05 -21.32 4.82
N LEU A 172 -5.10 -22.08 5.90
CA LEU A 172 -6.13 -21.95 6.93
C LEU A 172 -5.47 -21.95 8.31
N THR A 173 -5.73 -20.91 9.08
CA THR A 173 -5.35 -20.83 10.50
C THR A 173 -6.60 -20.95 11.34
N VAL A 174 -6.58 -21.88 12.29
CA VAL A 174 -7.60 -22.14 13.29
C VAL A 174 -7.17 -21.44 14.58
N SER A 175 -8.04 -20.58 15.11
CA SER A 175 -7.84 -19.86 16.36
C SER A 175 -8.96 -20.20 17.33
N GLN A 176 -8.62 -20.80 18.47
CA GLN A 176 -9.56 -21.08 19.56
C GLN A 176 -9.97 -19.76 20.25
N ALA A 177 -11.06 -19.79 21.02
CA ALA A 177 -11.65 -18.62 21.67
C ALA A 177 -10.64 -17.68 22.36
N GLN A 178 -9.66 -18.25 23.07
CA GLN A 178 -8.63 -17.55 23.83
C GLN A 178 -7.41 -17.10 23.01
N ASP A 179 -7.27 -17.59 21.77
CA ASP A 179 -6.11 -17.27 20.95
C ASP A 179 -6.16 -15.81 20.51
N THR A 180 -5.01 -15.15 20.55
CA THR A 180 -4.88 -13.77 20.07
C THR A 180 -5.00 -13.74 18.54
N LEU A 181 -5.99 -13.00 18.04
CA LEU A 181 -6.32 -12.84 16.64
C LEU A 181 -6.25 -11.37 16.26
N ALA A 182 -5.44 -11.07 15.25
CA ALA A 182 -5.43 -9.75 14.61
C ALA A 182 -6.49 -9.69 13.49
N PRO A 183 -7.16 -8.55 13.27
CA PRO A 183 -8.06 -8.38 12.14
C PRO A 183 -7.30 -8.48 10.81
N VAL A 184 -7.92 -9.09 9.80
CA VAL A 184 -7.40 -9.00 8.44
C VAL A 184 -7.60 -7.59 7.88
N ALA A 185 -6.66 -7.16 7.04
CA ALA A 185 -6.66 -5.86 6.39
C ALA A 185 -6.40 -5.98 4.89
N GLN A 186 -6.61 -4.88 4.18
CA GLN A 186 -6.25 -4.79 2.77
C GLN A 186 -4.77 -5.12 2.56
N TYR A 187 -4.49 -5.82 1.48
CA TYR A 187 -3.14 -6.22 1.11
C TYR A 187 -3.00 -6.30 -0.42
N CYS A 188 -1.78 -6.18 -0.92
CA CYS A 188 -1.51 -6.26 -2.35
C CYS A 188 -1.00 -7.64 -2.78
N ARG A 189 0.04 -8.13 -2.13
CA ARG A 189 0.76 -9.37 -2.42
C ARG A 189 0.80 -10.29 -1.20
N LYS A 190 1.08 -9.72 -0.02
CA LYS A 190 1.16 -10.46 1.26
C LYS A 190 0.33 -9.77 2.33
N PRO A 191 -0.38 -10.51 3.20
CA PRO A 191 -1.13 -9.90 4.29
C PRO A 191 -0.28 -8.90 5.09
N GLY A 192 -0.76 -7.65 5.23
CA GLY A 192 -0.09 -6.57 5.96
C GLY A 192 0.82 -5.64 5.14
N ASP A 193 1.16 -5.99 3.89
CA ASP A 193 2.15 -5.25 3.08
C ASP A 193 1.75 -3.80 2.78
N VAL A 194 0.46 -3.54 2.56
CA VAL A 194 -0.06 -2.19 2.31
C VAL A 194 0.18 -1.27 3.51
N MET A 195 -0.06 -1.75 4.74
CA MET A 195 0.12 -0.93 5.93
C MET A 195 1.61 -0.65 6.20
N GLU A 196 2.44 -1.69 6.07
CA GLU A 196 3.90 -1.57 6.19
C GLU A 196 4.45 -0.57 5.15
N HIS A 197 3.96 -0.65 3.92
CA HIS A 197 4.35 0.28 2.86
C HIS A 197 3.91 1.71 3.18
N ARG A 198 2.65 1.95 3.59
CA ARG A 198 2.15 3.29 3.96
C ARG A 198 2.96 3.91 5.10
N LEU A 199 3.31 3.15 6.13
CA LEU A 199 4.13 3.65 7.24
C LEU A 199 5.54 4.01 6.76
N THR A 200 6.14 3.17 5.94
CA THR A 200 7.51 3.38 5.44
C THR A 200 7.59 4.54 4.44
N SER A 201 6.63 4.63 3.51
CA SER A 201 6.59 5.66 2.48
C SER A 201 6.32 7.04 3.08
N THR A 202 5.36 7.17 4.00
CA THR A 202 5.08 8.44 4.69
C THR A 202 6.23 8.87 5.59
N LYS A 203 6.91 7.93 6.27
CA LYS A 203 8.14 8.24 7.03
C LYS A 203 9.22 8.81 6.12
N THR A 204 9.48 8.17 4.99
CA THR A 204 10.50 8.59 4.02
C THR A 204 10.16 9.95 3.43
N TRP A 205 8.88 10.19 3.11
CA TRP A 205 8.41 11.48 2.63
C TRP A 205 8.60 12.59 3.67
N ARG A 206 8.23 12.36 4.92
CA ARG A 206 8.45 13.29 6.03
C ARG A 206 9.93 13.66 6.17
N GLU A 207 10.82 12.67 6.16
CA GLU A 207 12.27 12.89 6.28
C GLU A 207 12.84 13.67 5.09
N SER A 208 12.39 13.36 3.87
CA SER A 208 12.77 14.11 2.67
C SER A 208 12.24 15.54 2.67
N ALA A 209 10.99 15.76 3.09
CA ALA A 209 10.37 17.08 3.19
C ALA A 209 11.07 17.95 4.25
N GLN A 210 11.43 17.36 5.39
CA GLN A 210 12.18 18.03 6.45
C GLN A 210 13.54 18.52 5.94
N LYS A 211 14.30 17.63 5.28
CA LYS A 211 15.58 17.99 4.66
C LYS A 211 15.44 19.11 3.63
N SER A 212 14.38 19.06 2.81
CA SER A 212 14.08 20.11 1.84
C SER A 212 13.83 21.46 2.50
N VAL A 213 13.09 21.51 3.61
CA VAL A 213 12.89 22.75 4.39
C VAL A 213 14.23 23.28 4.92
N GLU A 214 15.07 22.41 5.48
CA GLU A 214 16.40 22.79 6.00
C GLU A 214 17.31 23.37 4.91
N GLU A 215 17.34 22.74 3.73
CA GLU A 215 18.07 23.25 2.56
C GLU A 215 17.56 24.64 2.13
N ALA A 216 16.24 24.85 2.08
CA ALA A 216 15.67 26.15 1.71
C ALA A 216 15.94 27.23 2.75
N ARG A 217 15.94 26.88 4.04
CA ARG A 217 16.34 27.82 5.11
C ARG A 217 17.79 28.23 4.97
N ALA A 218 18.69 27.28 4.70
CA ALA A 218 20.10 27.58 4.48
C ALA A 218 20.32 28.49 3.26
N GLU A 219 19.63 28.24 2.15
CA GLU A 219 19.71 29.07 0.95
C GLU A 219 19.06 30.45 1.12
N LEU A 220 17.98 30.54 1.92
CA LEU A 220 17.37 31.83 2.27
C LEU A 220 18.34 32.70 3.08
N THR A 221 19.05 32.12 4.06
CA THR A 221 20.08 32.83 4.82
C THR A 221 21.19 33.35 3.92
N LYS A 222 21.69 32.52 2.98
CA LYS A 222 22.69 32.96 1.98
C LYS A 222 22.16 34.07 1.08
N ALA A 223 20.90 33.97 0.63
CA ALA A 223 20.27 34.98 -0.22
C ALA A 223 20.06 36.31 0.52
N SER A 224 19.69 36.27 1.79
CA SER A 224 19.55 37.46 2.65
C SER A 224 20.90 38.15 2.88
N ALA A 225 21.95 37.39 3.17
CA ALA A 225 23.30 37.96 3.31
C ALA A 225 23.82 38.58 2.00
N ALA A 226 23.52 37.95 0.86
CA ALA A 226 23.89 38.48 -0.45
C ALA A 226 23.12 39.76 -0.81
N GLU A 227 21.83 39.84 -0.46
CA GLU A 227 21.01 41.04 -0.65
C GLU A 227 21.51 42.21 0.21
N GLU A 228 21.80 41.97 1.48
CA GLU A 228 22.38 42.97 2.37
C GLU A 228 23.73 43.47 1.84
N THR A 229 24.61 42.56 1.40
CA THR A 229 25.91 42.92 0.83
C THR A 229 25.76 43.75 -0.45
N ALA A 230 24.84 43.37 -1.35
CA ALA A 230 24.58 44.11 -2.58
C ALA A 230 24.00 45.49 -2.30
N ARG A 231 23.08 45.60 -1.33
CA ARG A 231 22.48 46.87 -0.89
C ARG A 231 23.54 47.84 -0.35
N LEU A 232 24.38 47.38 0.57
CA LEU A 232 25.47 48.19 1.14
C LEU A 232 26.46 48.65 0.05
N ALA A 233 26.77 47.79 -0.92
CA ALA A 233 27.65 48.16 -2.04
C ALA A 233 27.01 49.22 -2.95
N ALA A 234 25.71 49.10 -3.25
CA ALA A 234 24.97 50.07 -4.05
C ALA A 234 24.81 51.42 -3.34
N GLU A 235 24.60 51.43 -2.01
CA GLU A 235 24.55 52.65 -1.20
C GLU A 235 25.89 53.41 -1.22
N ALA A 236 27.02 52.68 -1.18
CA ALA A 236 28.34 53.29 -1.29
C ALA A 236 28.64 53.88 -2.67
N ARG A 237 27.99 53.39 -3.74
CA ARG A 237 28.21 53.81 -5.14
C ARG A 237 26.87 53.91 -5.92
N PRO A 238 26.06 54.95 -5.66
CA PRO A 238 24.66 55.01 -6.11
C PRO A 238 24.47 55.25 -7.63
N ARG A 239 25.53 55.60 -8.37
CA ARG A 239 25.47 55.82 -9.83
C ARG A 239 25.99 54.62 -10.64
N ASP A 240 26.44 53.56 -9.98
CA ASP A 240 26.95 52.36 -10.63
C ASP A 240 25.78 51.46 -11.05
N ARG A 241 25.54 51.37 -12.36
CA ARG A 241 24.47 50.54 -12.92
C ARG A 241 24.66 49.05 -12.65
N SER A 242 25.90 48.57 -12.49
CA SER A 242 26.17 47.16 -12.19
C SER A 242 25.67 46.79 -10.80
N LEU A 243 25.95 47.64 -9.81
CA LEU A 243 25.56 47.41 -8.41
C LEU A 243 24.03 47.49 -8.21
N ALA A 244 23.35 48.34 -9.00
CA ALA A 244 21.89 48.37 -9.04
C ALA A 244 21.30 47.05 -9.57
N LEU A 245 21.87 46.48 -10.64
CA LEU A 245 21.46 45.17 -11.18
C LEU A 245 21.74 44.03 -10.21
N ASP A 246 22.89 44.06 -9.51
CA ASP A 246 23.25 43.05 -8.50
C ASP A 246 22.27 43.06 -7.32
N THR A 247 21.84 44.24 -6.88
CA THR A 247 20.81 44.40 -5.83
C THR A 247 19.47 43.83 -6.29
N GLU A 248 19.01 44.17 -7.50
CA GLU A 248 17.77 43.62 -8.07
C GLU A 248 17.82 42.09 -8.19
N ASN A 249 18.96 41.54 -8.62
CA ASN A 249 19.18 40.09 -8.71
C ASN A 249 19.17 39.42 -7.34
N ALA A 250 19.83 39.99 -6.34
CA ALA A 250 19.85 39.49 -4.98
C ALA A 250 18.43 39.51 -4.36
N GLN A 251 17.67 40.58 -4.57
CA GLN A 251 16.29 40.70 -4.10
C GLN A 251 15.34 39.72 -4.79
N ARG A 252 15.50 39.49 -6.10
CA ARG A 252 14.78 38.43 -6.83
C ARG A 252 15.11 37.04 -6.29
N LYS A 253 16.38 36.77 -5.99
CA LYS A 253 16.83 35.50 -5.40
C LYS A 253 16.26 35.30 -3.99
N LEU A 254 16.28 36.33 -3.15
CA LEU A 254 15.66 36.34 -1.82
C LEU A 254 14.17 36.00 -1.92
N THR A 255 13.43 36.74 -2.74
CA THR A 255 11.98 36.53 -2.95
C THR A 255 11.67 35.11 -3.43
N ARG A 256 12.49 34.57 -4.34
CA ARG A 256 12.34 33.20 -4.84
C ARG A 256 12.51 32.18 -3.72
N TRP A 257 13.56 32.29 -2.91
CA TRP A 257 13.80 31.37 -1.80
C TRP A 257 12.75 31.48 -0.70
N THR A 258 12.23 32.69 -0.42
CA THR A 258 11.10 32.87 0.50
C THR A 258 9.86 32.10 0.03
N LYS A 259 9.50 32.21 -1.25
CA LYS A 259 8.37 31.44 -1.83
C LYS A 259 8.61 29.94 -1.81
N GLN A 260 9.85 29.50 -2.08
CA GLN A 260 10.20 28.09 -2.02
C GLN A 260 10.16 27.53 -0.60
N LEU A 261 10.58 28.31 0.40
CA LEU A 261 10.49 27.92 1.80
C LEU A 261 9.02 27.72 2.22
N ASP A 262 8.13 28.67 1.92
CA ASP A 262 6.70 28.55 2.21
C ASP A 262 6.09 27.28 1.58
N GLN A 263 6.41 26.99 0.31
CA GLN A 263 5.93 25.79 -0.35
C GLN A 263 6.49 24.50 0.29
N ARG A 264 7.77 24.49 0.67
CA ARG A 264 8.40 23.32 1.30
C ARG A 264 7.86 23.09 2.71
N GLU A 265 7.57 24.15 3.46
CA GLU A 265 6.93 24.06 4.77
C GLU A 265 5.50 23.53 4.67
N LYS A 266 4.72 23.95 3.67
CA LYS A 266 3.41 23.34 3.35
C LYS A 266 3.53 21.86 3.01
N ASN A 267 4.55 21.49 2.24
CA ASN A 267 4.79 20.09 1.89
C ASN A 267 5.18 19.25 3.11
N LEU A 268 6.00 19.80 4.03
CA LEU A 268 6.31 19.15 5.30
C LEU A 268 5.08 18.99 6.18
N ALA A 269 4.23 20.01 6.29
CA ALA A 269 2.98 19.93 7.04
C ALA A 269 2.07 18.79 6.52
N ARG A 270 1.91 18.68 5.19
CA ARG A 270 1.18 17.57 4.56
C ARG A 270 1.82 16.21 4.83
N ALA A 271 3.15 16.13 4.78
CA ALA A 271 3.87 14.88 5.06
C ALA A 271 3.67 14.42 6.51
N LEU A 272 3.68 15.36 7.47
CA LEU A 272 3.39 15.10 8.88
C LEU A 272 1.95 14.62 9.09
N GLU A 273 0.98 15.28 8.45
CA GLU A 273 -0.43 14.88 8.49
C GLU A 273 -0.62 13.45 7.96
N LYS A 274 -0.08 13.13 6.78
CA LYS A 274 -0.19 11.78 6.21
C LYS A 274 0.54 10.71 7.00
N SER A 275 1.68 11.04 7.61
CA SER A 275 2.36 10.13 8.54
C SER A 275 1.52 9.87 9.80
N ALA A 276 0.88 10.89 10.35
CA ALA A 276 -0.02 10.75 11.51
C ALA A 276 -1.28 9.93 11.17
N GLU A 277 -1.88 10.15 10.00
CA GLU A 277 -3.01 9.34 9.50
C GLU A 277 -2.61 7.86 9.37
N ALA A 278 -1.47 7.56 8.73
CA ALA A 278 -1.00 6.19 8.56
C ALA A 278 -0.74 5.50 9.91
N GLN A 279 -0.14 6.21 10.86
CA GLN A 279 0.08 5.71 12.22
C GLN A 279 -1.25 5.45 12.95
N LYS A 280 -2.20 6.38 12.86
CA LYS A 280 -3.54 6.24 13.44
C LYS A 280 -4.28 5.03 12.87
N ASP A 281 -4.19 4.80 11.56
CA ASP A 281 -4.79 3.63 10.91
C ASP A 281 -4.14 2.32 11.39
N ALA A 282 -2.81 2.29 11.51
CA ALA A 282 -2.07 1.14 12.01
C ALA A 282 -2.42 0.83 13.48
N ASP A 283 -2.47 1.85 14.33
CA ASP A 283 -2.83 1.71 15.75
C ASP A 283 -4.30 1.30 15.92
N ALA A 284 -5.21 1.85 15.10
CA ALA A 284 -6.60 1.43 15.08
C ALA A 284 -6.72 -0.06 14.74
N LEU A 285 -6.02 -0.53 13.70
CA LEU A 285 -6.03 -1.96 13.34
C LEU A 285 -5.42 -2.83 14.46
N LYS A 286 -4.32 -2.37 15.06
CA LYS A 286 -3.67 -3.07 16.18
C LYS A 286 -4.55 -3.14 17.42
N SER A 287 -5.30 -2.08 17.71
CA SER A 287 -6.21 -2.01 18.88
C SER A 287 -7.37 -3.02 18.81
N LEU A 288 -7.70 -3.50 17.61
CA LEU A 288 -8.67 -4.57 17.41
C LEU A 288 -8.06 -5.95 17.63
N THR A 289 -6.75 -6.08 17.76
CA THR A 289 -6.12 -7.37 18.07
C THR A 289 -6.55 -7.78 19.47
N GLY A 290 -7.17 -8.94 19.58
CA GLY A 290 -7.73 -9.44 20.83
C GLY A 290 -8.01 -10.93 20.74
N GLU A 291 -8.69 -11.46 21.74
CA GLU A 291 -9.05 -12.88 21.75
C GLU A 291 -10.05 -13.23 20.62
N ALA A 292 -9.92 -14.40 20.00
CA ALA A 292 -10.77 -14.81 18.88
C ALA A 292 -12.28 -14.82 19.22
N ARG A 293 -12.65 -15.01 20.51
CA ARG A 293 -14.04 -14.88 20.97
C ARG A 293 -14.66 -13.51 20.68
N THR A 294 -13.86 -12.47 20.50
CA THR A 294 -14.32 -11.11 20.17
C THR A 294 -14.27 -10.80 18.67
N VAL A 295 -13.94 -11.77 17.81
CA VAL A 295 -13.75 -11.57 16.35
C VAL A 295 -14.92 -10.82 15.69
N ARG A 296 -16.16 -11.02 16.14
CA ARG A 296 -17.34 -10.33 15.61
C ARG A 296 -17.30 -8.81 15.79
N ALA A 297 -16.54 -8.30 16.76
CA ALA A 297 -16.33 -6.87 16.95
C ALA A 297 -15.67 -6.20 15.72
N PHE A 298 -14.97 -6.97 14.87
CA PHE A 298 -14.33 -6.42 13.69
C PHE A 298 -15.33 -6.01 12.58
N LYS A 299 -16.56 -6.59 12.57
CA LYS A 299 -17.63 -6.22 11.61
C LYS A 299 -18.10 -4.77 11.86
N VAL A 300 -18.30 -4.39 13.13
CA VAL A 300 -18.89 -3.10 13.54
C VAL A 300 -18.02 -1.90 13.16
N VAL A 301 -16.70 -2.07 13.17
CA VAL A 301 -15.75 -0.96 12.93
C VAL A 301 -15.61 -0.62 11.43
N GLU A 302 -15.79 -1.59 10.53
CA GLU A 302 -15.79 -1.29 9.08
C GLU A 302 -17.02 -0.51 8.66
N GLU A 303 -18.22 -0.87 9.16
CA GLU A 303 -19.45 -0.14 8.85
C GLU A 303 -19.38 1.34 9.27
N VAL A 304 -18.66 1.65 10.35
CA VAL A 304 -18.45 3.03 10.81
C VAL A 304 -17.45 3.77 9.89
N LYS A 305 -16.38 3.11 9.43
CA LYS A 305 -15.41 3.72 8.50
C LYS A 305 -15.96 3.89 7.09
N GLU A 306 -16.71 2.92 6.56
CA GLU A 306 -17.33 3.01 5.24
C GLU A 306 -18.38 4.11 5.18
N LYS A 307 -19.20 4.27 6.24
CA LYS A 307 -20.14 5.39 6.36
C LYS A 307 -19.43 6.75 6.43
N ALA A 308 -18.26 6.82 7.06
CA ALA A 308 -17.48 8.05 7.15
C ALA A 308 -16.70 8.40 5.87
N ALA A 309 -16.41 7.42 5.00
CA ALA A 309 -15.72 7.61 3.72
C ALA A 309 -16.69 7.87 2.54
N GLY A 310 -18.00 7.66 2.75
CA GLY A 310 -19.07 7.87 1.75
C GLY A 310 -19.82 9.21 1.90
N THR A 311 -19.34 10.11 2.76
CA THR A 311 -19.82 11.49 2.95
C THR A 311 -18.73 12.48 2.61
#